data_AF-A0A8S0ZNF7-F1
#
_entry.id   AF-A0A8S0ZNF7-F1
#
_cell.length_a   1.000
_cell.length_b   1.000
_cell.length_c   1.000
_cell.angle_alpha   90.00
_cell.angle_beta   90.00
_cell.angle_gamma   90.00
#
_symmetry.space_group_name_H-M   'P 1'
#
loop_
_entity.id
_entity.type
_entity.pdbx_description
1 polymer ?
#
loop_
_entity_poly.entity_id
_entity_poly.type
_entity_poly.pdbx_seq_one_letter_code
_entity_poly.pdbx_strand_id
1 'polypeptide(L)'
;MANLALQKEHLDKAKQLFIAVAQRIMAAGAQEDDFRIVHISAKLARVSHLKKEYSTAQLGYEWCLEKLEKAFEENPSDDNKKLLALTEDWYGRLFIDCNRCEDGLKFMINSLNRVREIPEVEKEHLVTQLNDIGTVCDRLGKTEESIEYFKEAIEMAKDLDMEDLGTMYVNLGRVYMKKKLLDTARKYCGHAWKLAITSKNKEIKEEAELCLKEIKNSS
;
A
#
# COMPACT_ATOMS: atom_id res chain seq x y z
N MET A 1 9.99 1.92 -20.13
CA MET A 1 8.71 2.16 -20.83
C MET A 1 7.52 1.48 -20.16
N ALA A 2 7.58 0.19 -19.81
CA ALA A 2 6.43 -0.51 -19.19
C ALA A 2 6.03 0.05 -17.80
N ASN A 3 6.99 0.16 -16.87
CA ASN A 3 6.72 0.75 -15.54
C ASN A 3 6.18 2.19 -15.63
N LEU A 4 6.70 3.00 -16.56
CA LEU A 4 6.22 4.36 -16.78
C LEU A 4 4.78 4.39 -17.31
N ALA A 5 4.41 3.44 -18.18
CA ALA A 5 3.03 3.30 -18.65
C ALA A 5 2.09 2.89 -17.50
N LEU A 6 2.56 2.02 -16.61
CA LEU A 6 1.82 1.64 -15.39
C LEU A 6 1.64 2.82 -14.44
N GLN A 7 2.70 3.59 -14.18
CA GLN A 7 2.64 4.81 -13.36
C GLN A 7 1.70 5.88 -13.93
N LYS A 8 1.55 5.92 -15.25
CA LYS A 8 0.61 6.82 -15.95
C LYS A 8 -0.78 6.20 -16.16
N GLU A 9 -1.07 5.08 -15.53
CA GLU A 9 -2.34 4.34 -15.63
C GLU A 9 -2.75 3.96 -17.06
N HIS A 10 -1.80 3.88 -17.98
CA HIS A 10 -2.02 3.37 -19.34
C HIS A 10 -1.99 1.83 -19.31
N LEU A 11 -2.98 1.22 -18.67
CA LEU A 11 -2.96 -0.20 -18.27
C LEU A 11 -2.83 -1.17 -19.46
N ASP A 12 -3.53 -0.95 -20.57
CA ASP A 12 -3.42 -1.81 -21.76
C ASP A 12 -2.03 -1.74 -22.39
N LYS A 13 -1.45 -0.54 -22.45
CA LYS A 13 -0.10 -0.33 -22.94
C LYS A 13 0.93 -0.98 -22.02
N ALA A 14 0.75 -0.86 -20.71
CA ALA A 14 1.59 -1.52 -19.72
C ALA A 14 1.54 -3.04 -19.88
N LYS A 15 0.33 -3.62 -19.97
CA LYS A 15 0.10 -5.06 -20.19
C LYS A 15 0.83 -5.57 -21.43
N GLN A 16 0.64 -4.90 -22.57
CA GLN A 16 1.29 -5.26 -23.83
C GLN A 16 2.83 -5.20 -23.73
N LEU A 17 3.37 -4.16 -23.12
CA LEU A 17 4.82 -4.02 -22.95
C LEU A 17 5.40 -5.09 -22.02
N PHE A 18 4.72 -5.42 -20.91
CA PHE A 18 5.17 -6.48 -20.02
C PHE A 18 5.15 -7.86 -20.69
N ILE A 19 4.07 -8.20 -21.41
CA ILE A 19 3.98 -9.45 -22.18
C ILE A 19 5.12 -9.54 -23.19
N ALA A 20 5.38 -8.47 -23.93
CA ALA A 20 6.46 -8.44 -24.93
C ALA A 20 7.85 -8.63 -24.30
N VAL A 21 8.08 -8.08 -23.10
CA VAL A 21 9.36 -8.29 -22.38
C VAL A 21 9.47 -9.74 -21.89
N ALA A 22 8.42 -10.30 -21.30
CA ALA A 22 8.42 -11.71 -20.85
C ALA A 22 8.69 -12.66 -22.02
N GLN A 23 8.00 -12.49 -23.16
CA GLN A 23 8.21 -13.30 -24.36
C GLN A 23 9.65 -13.25 -24.86
N ARG A 24 10.30 -12.08 -24.83
CA ARG A 24 11.71 -11.94 -25.24
C ARG A 24 12.65 -12.67 -24.30
N ILE A 25 12.39 -12.60 -22.99
CA ILE A 25 13.23 -13.28 -21.98
C ILE A 25 13.10 -14.80 -22.13
N MET A 26 11.87 -15.31 -22.31
CA MET A 26 11.63 -16.74 -22.56
C MET A 26 12.23 -17.20 -23.90
N ALA A 27 12.11 -16.40 -24.97
CA ALA A 27 12.73 -16.68 -26.26
C ALA A 27 14.27 -16.71 -26.20
N ALA A 28 14.88 -16.02 -25.23
CA ALA A 28 16.30 -16.08 -24.95
C ALA A 28 16.71 -17.30 -24.08
N GLY A 29 15.79 -18.24 -23.82
CA GLY A 29 16.05 -19.50 -23.12
C GLY A 29 15.79 -19.49 -21.62
N ALA A 30 15.25 -18.40 -21.07
CA ALA A 30 14.87 -18.35 -19.66
C ALA A 30 13.71 -19.29 -19.35
N GLN A 31 13.79 -19.97 -18.21
CA GLN A 31 12.70 -20.81 -17.69
C GLN A 31 11.59 -19.94 -17.09
N GLU A 32 10.42 -20.54 -16.85
CA GLU A 32 9.27 -19.83 -16.28
C GLU A 32 9.51 -19.34 -14.84
N ASP A 33 10.38 -20.02 -14.09
CA ASP A 33 10.77 -19.67 -12.73
C ASP A 33 11.99 -18.73 -12.67
N ASP A 34 12.49 -18.24 -13.82
CA ASP A 34 13.51 -17.20 -13.86
C ASP A 34 13.01 -15.95 -13.11
N PHE A 35 13.84 -15.42 -12.20
CA PHE A 35 13.49 -14.28 -11.36
C PHE A 35 12.94 -13.08 -12.16
N ARG A 36 13.44 -12.85 -13.37
CA ARG A 36 12.97 -11.75 -14.24
C ARG A 36 11.55 -12.02 -14.77
N ILE A 37 11.22 -13.27 -15.06
CA ILE A 37 9.88 -13.68 -15.46
C ILE A 37 8.92 -13.51 -14.29
N VAL A 38 9.30 -14.00 -13.10
CA VAL A 38 8.48 -13.85 -11.88
C VAL A 38 8.21 -12.38 -11.57
N HIS A 39 9.22 -11.51 -11.68
CA HIS A 39 9.06 -10.07 -11.49
C HIS A 39 8.11 -9.42 -12.50
N ILE A 40 8.14 -9.84 -13.77
CA ILE A 40 7.19 -9.33 -14.79
C ILE A 40 5.79 -9.87 -14.54
N SER A 41 5.66 -11.14 -14.16
CA SER A 41 4.39 -11.78 -13.83
C SER A 41 3.69 -11.09 -12.65
N ALA A 42 4.43 -10.70 -11.60
CA ALA A 42 3.87 -9.94 -10.48
C ALA A 42 3.30 -8.58 -10.94
N LYS A 43 3.97 -7.91 -11.89
CA LYS A 43 3.49 -6.65 -12.48
C LYS A 43 2.28 -6.86 -13.40
N LEU A 44 2.22 -7.97 -14.14
CA LEU A 44 1.04 -8.33 -14.93
C LEU A 44 -0.16 -8.63 -14.04
N ALA A 45 0.04 -9.33 -12.93
CA ALA A 45 -0.99 -9.53 -11.91
C ALA A 45 -1.49 -8.19 -11.37
N ARG A 46 -0.56 -7.25 -11.07
CA ARG A 46 -0.92 -5.88 -10.66
C ARG A 46 -1.69 -5.10 -11.71
N VAL A 47 -1.33 -5.22 -12.98
CA VAL A 47 -2.09 -4.61 -14.08
C VAL A 47 -3.50 -5.19 -14.16
N SER A 48 -3.65 -6.52 -14.10
CA SER A 48 -4.96 -7.17 -14.07
C SER A 48 -5.79 -6.75 -12.86
N HIS A 49 -5.16 -6.60 -11.69
CA HIS A 49 -5.81 -6.09 -10.48
C HIS A 49 -6.36 -4.67 -10.70
N LEU A 50 -5.54 -3.75 -11.20
CA LEU A 50 -5.96 -2.38 -11.52
C LEU A 50 -7.07 -2.32 -12.58
N LYS A 51 -7.10 -3.29 -13.50
CA LYS A 51 -8.18 -3.46 -14.48
C LYS A 51 -9.44 -4.14 -13.92
N LYS A 52 -9.46 -4.49 -12.63
CA LYS A 52 -10.53 -5.23 -11.96
C LYS A 52 -10.74 -6.65 -12.53
N GLU A 53 -9.73 -7.21 -13.18
CA GLU A 53 -9.66 -8.60 -13.62
C GLU A 53 -9.25 -9.50 -12.43
N TYR A 54 -10.03 -9.49 -11.34
CA TYR A 54 -9.59 -10.01 -10.03
C TYR A 54 -9.22 -11.49 -10.04
N SER A 55 -9.96 -12.34 -10.74
CA SER A 55 -9.63 -13.78 -10.83
C SER A 55 -8.28 -14.02 -11.51
N THR A 56 -7.97 -13.26 -12.57
CA THR A 56 -6.69 -13.34 -13.27
C THR A 56 -5.56 -12.80 -12.40
N ALA A 57 -5.80 -11.68 -11.71
CA ALA A 57 -4.82 -11.10 -10.81
C ALA A 57 -4.49 -12.04 -9.64
N GLN A 58 -5.52 -12.66 -9.05
CA GLN A 58 -5.36 -13.62 -7.96
C GLN A 58 -4.47 -14.80 -8.37
N LEU A 59 -4.78 -15.46 -9.50
CA LEU A 59 -3.94 -16.56 -10.02
C LEU A 59 -2.49 -16.12 -10.25
N GLY A 60 -2.31 -14.90 -10.77
CA GLY A 60 -0.98 -14.32 -10.99
C GLY A 60 -0.21 -14.10 -9.69
N TYR A 61 -0.86 -13.53 -8.66
CA TYR A 61 -0.23 -13.33 -7.36
C TYR A 61 0.09 -14.64 -6.66
N GLU A 62 -0.83 -15.60 -6.63
CA GLU A 62 -0.62 -16.93 -6.01
C GLU A 62 0.58 -17.65 -6.64
N TRP A 63 0.66 -17.67 -7.98
CA TRP A 63 1.79 -18.25 -8.68
C TRP A 63 3.10 -17.51 -8.38
N CYS A 64 3.10 -16.17 -8.36
CA CYS A 64 4.31 -15.41 -8.06
C CYS A 64 4.79 -15.65 -6.62
N LEU A 65 3.88 -15.67 -5.65
CA LEU A 65 4.21 -15.92 -4.25
C LEU A 65 4.81 -17.31 -4.06
N GLU A 66 4.23 -18.35 -4.68
CA GLU A 66 4.79 -19.71 -4.64
C GLU A 66 6.25 -19.75 -5.14
N LYS A 67 6.53 -19.10 -6.28
CA LYS A 67 7.90 -19.07 -6.83
C LYS A 67 8.86 -18.23 -6.00
N LEU A 68 8.39 -17.09 -5.47
CA LEU A 68 9.21 -16.19 -4.65
C LEU A 68 9.53 -16.79 -3.28
N GLU A 69 8.57 -17.48 -2.65
CA GLU A 69 8.78 -18.19 -1.38
C GLU A 69 9.84 -19.28 -1.56
N LYS A 70 9.69 -20.13 -2.58
CA LYS A 70 10.69 -21.15 -2.90
C LYS A 70 12.06 -20.56 -3.18
N ALA A 71 12.14 -19.51 -4.00
CA ALA A 71 13.40 -18.84 -4.32
C ALA A 71 14.04 -18.17 -3.07
N PHE A 72 13.21 -17.67 -2.15
CA PHE A 72 13.67 -17.09 -0.89
C PHE A 72 14.21 -18.16 0.06
N GLU A 73 13.57 -19.33 0.14
CA GLU A 73 14.05 -20.46 0.94
C GLU A 73 15.39 -21.03 0.42
N GLU A 74 15.52 -21.17 -0.91
CA GLU A 74 16.74 -21.71 -1.53
C GLU A 74 17.92 -20.74 -1.48
N ASN A 75 17.68 -19.45 -1.69
CA ASN A 75 18.72 -18.42 -1.68
C ASN A 75 18.18 -17.07 -1.20
N PRO A 76 18.15 -16.82 0.13
CA PRO A 76 17.67 -15.56 0.69
C PRO A 76 18.50 -14.37 0.19
N SER A 77 17.83 -13.37 -0.38
CA SER A 77 18.45 -12.12 -0.82
C SER A 77 17.55 -10.93 -0.54
N ASP A 78 18.10 -9.71 -0.56
CA ASP A 78 17.25 -8.53 -0.41
C ASP A 78 16.34 -8.34 -1.63
N ASP A 79 16.78 -8.75 -2.82
CA ASP A 79 15.99 -8.59 -4.05
C ASP A 79 14.75 -9.48 -4.08
N ASN A 80 14.88 -10.77 -3.73
CA ASN A 80 13.72 -11.65 -3.64
C ASN A 80 12.85 -11.32 -2.42
N LYS A 81 13.42 -10.87 -1.29
CA LYS A 81 12.63 -10.37 -0.15
C LYS A 81 11.81 -9.14 -0.53
N LYS A 82 12.40 -8.17 -1.23
CA LYS A 82 11.71 -6.96 -1.72
C LYS A 82 10.56 -7.34 -2.65
N LEU A 83 10.79 -8.23 -3.62
CA LEU A 83 9.76 -8.63 -4.57
C LEU A 83 8.65 -9.47 -3.93
N LEU A 84 8.99 -10.35 -2.98
CA LEU A 84 8.02 -11.12 -2.20
C LEU A 84 7.12 -10.18 -1.40
N ALA A 85 7.71 -9.24 -0.64
CA ALA A 85 6.95 -8.29 0.14
C ALA A 85 6.06 -7.39 -0.73
N LEU A 86 6.54 -6.92 -1.88
CA LEU A 86 5.75 -6.13 -2.82
C LEU A 86 4.55 -6.91 -3.36
N THR A 87 4.76 -8.19 -3.67
CA THR A 87 3.71 -9.08 -4.20
C THR A 87 2.67 -9.39 -3.11
N GLU A 88 3.10 -9.61 -1.87
CA GLU A 88 2.22 -9.77 -0.71
C GLU A 88 1.35 -8.51 -0.49
N ASP A 89 1.94 -7.30 -0.53
CA ASP A 89 1.18 -6.04 -0.37
C ASP A 89 0.11 -5.89 -1.46
N TRP A 90 0.50 -6.10 -2.72
CA TRP A 90 -0.43 -6.02 -3.85
C TRP A 90 -1.55 -7.04 -3.78
N TYR A 91 -1.24 -8.27 -3.34
CA TYR A 91 -2.26 -9.28 -3.16
C TYR A 91 -3.18 -8.95 -1.98
N GLY A 92 -2.62 -8.44 -0.89
CA GLY A 92 -3.37 -7.94 0.26
C GLY A 92 -4.39 -6.87 -0.15
N ARG A 93 -3.98 -5.89 -0.96
CA ARG A 93 -4.86 -4.87 -1.52
C ARG A 93 -5.98 -5.45 -2.39
N LEU A 94 -5.71 -6.50 -3.17
CA LEU A 94 -6.75 -7.19 -3.94
C LEU A 94 -7.83 -7.78 -3.02
N PHE A 95 -7.43 -8.40 -1.91
CA PHE A 95 -8.40 -8.88 -0.92
C PHE A 95 -9.22 -7.74 -0.31
N ILE A 96 -8.62 -6.58 -0.03
CA ILE A 96 -9.35 -5.40 0.45
C ILE A 96 -10.39 -4.95 -0.58
N ASP A 97 -10.04 -4.89 -1.87
CA ASP A 97 -10.97 -4.52 -2.94
C ASP A 97 -12.12 -5.54 -3.11
N CYS A 98 -11.86 -6.80 -2.76
CA CYS A 98 -12.85 -7.87 -2.70
C CYS A 98 -13.61 -7.93 -1.35
N ASN A 99 -13.48 -6.92 -0.49
CA ASN A 99 -14.10 -6.83 0.83
C ASN A 99 -13.73 -7.97 1.80
N ARG A 100 -12.56 -8.60 1.58
CA ARG A 100 -11.96 -9.64 2.45
C ARG A 100 -10.84 -9.02 3.29
N CYS A 101 -11.22 -8.08 4.14
CA CYS A 101 -10.29 -7.21 4.86
C CYS A 101 -9.33 -7.98 5.78
N GLU A 102 -9.79 -9.05 6.45
CA GLU A 102 -8.98 -9.86 7.35
C GLU A 102 -7.87 -10.62 6.61
N ASP A 103 -8.18 -11.15 5.43
CA ASP A 103 -7.19 -11.84 4.60
C ASP A 103 -6.18 -10.84 4.05
N GLY A 104 -6.66 -9.70 3.54
CA GLY A 104 -5.80 -8.64 3.03
C GLY A 104 -4.84 -8.09 4.09
N LEU A 105 -5.33 -7.88 5.31
CA LEU A 105 -4.51 -7.42 6.43
C LEU A 105 -3.35 -8.36 6.74
N LYS A 106 -3.54 -9.69 6.69
CA LYS A 106 -2.47 -10.67 6.93
C LYS A 106 -1.33 -10.50 5.92
N PHE A 107 -1.66 -10.39 4.64
CA PHE A 107 -0.66 -10.18 3.59
C PHE A 107 0.06 -8.84 3.74
N MET A 108 -0.64 -7.76 4.05
CA MET A 108 -0.02 -6.45 4.27
C MET A 108 0.91 -6.42 5.49
N ILE A 109 0.56 -7.11 6.58
CA ILE A 109 1.43 -7.25 7.76
C ILE A 109 2.68 -8.09 7.45
N ASN A 110 2.53 -9.19 6.71
CA ASN A 110 3.68 -10.02 6.28
C ASN A 110 4.64 -9.19 5.43
N SER A 111 4.09 -8.44 4.46
CA SER A 111 4.85 -7.51 3.64
C SER A 111 5.61 -6.49 4.49
N LEU A 112 4.92 -5.77 5.39
CA LEU A 112 5.52 -4.77 6.27
C LEU A 112 6.69 -5.36 7.10
N ASN A 113 6.51 -6.55 7.67
CA ASN A 113 7.55 -7.20 8.47
C ASN A 113 8.79 -7.52 7.63
N ARG A 114 8.61 -8.03 6.42
CA ARG A 114 9.73 -8.30 5.50
C ARG A 114 10.45 -7.01 5.10
N VAL A 115 9.68 -5.97 4.77
CA VAL A 115 10.24 -4.69 4.36
C VAL A 115 11.07 -4.04 5.47
N ARG A 116 10.64 -4.16 6.73
CA ARG A 116 11.40 -3.66 7.90
C ARG A 116 12.77 -4.32 8.10
N GLU A 117 12.95 -5.54 7.62
CA GLU A 117 14.22 -6.26 7.71
C GLU A 117 15.22 -5.86 6.60
N ILE A 118 14.82 -5.02 5.65
CA ILE A 118 15.64 -4.64 4.50
C ILE A 118 16.43 -3.35 4.84
N PRO A 119 17.78 -3.36 4.81
CA PRO A 119 18.59 -2.23 5.27
C PRO A 119 18.37 -0.90 4.51
N GLU A 120 18.05 -0.95 3.22
CA GLU A 120 17.92 0.20 2.33
C GLU A 120 16.49 0.36 1.81
N VAL A 121 15.49 0.23 2.68
CA VAL A 121 14.10 0.47 2.29
C VAL A 121 13.80 1.97 2.18
N GLU A 122 13.12 2.34 1.09
CA GLU A 122 12.49 3.65 0.92
C GLU A 122 11.44 3.88 2.03
N LYS A 123 11.71 4.84 2.91
CA LYS A 123 10.90 5.09 4.11
C LYS A 123 9.49 5.59 3.77
N GLU A 124 9.34 6.29 2.64
CA GLU A 124 8.07 6.78 2.13
C GLU A 124 7.10 5.63 1.81
N HIS A 125 7.62 4.51 1.28
CA HIS A 125 6.83 3.30 1.04
C HIS A 125 6.36 2.67 2.37
N LEU A 126 7.24 2.59 3.37
CA LEU A 126 6.87 2.11 4.71
C LEU A 126 5.76 2.96 5.33
N VAL A 127 5.90 4.28 5.27
CA VAL A 127 4.90 5.21 5.81
C VAL A 127 3.54 4.99 5.15
N THR A 128 3.52 4.90 3.82
CA THR A 128 2.28 4.66 3.05
C THR A 128 1.64 3.34 3.45
N GLN A 129 2.44 2.28 3.55
CA GLN A 129 1.95 0.96 3.95
C GLN A 129 1.40 0.95 5.39
N LEU A 130 2.07 1.62 6.34
CA LEU A 130 1.59 1.76 7.71
C LEU A 130 0.23 2.50 7.77
N ASN A 131 0.09 3.60 7.03
CA ASN A 131 -1.18 4.32 6.95
C ASN A 131 -2.31 3.45 6.34
N ASP A 132 -2.01 2.67 5.31
CA ASP A 132 -2.99 1.78 4.69
C ASP A 132 -3.40 0.63 5.63
N ILE A 133 -2.43 0.03 6.34
CA ILE A 133 -2.70 -0.98 7.36
C ILE A 133 -3.55 -0.39 8.48
N GLY A 134 -3.23 0.82 8.96
CA GLY A 134 -4.04 1.53 9.95
C GLY A 134 -5.48 1.72 9.49
N THR A 135 -5.67 2.08 8.22
CA THR A 135 -7.00 2.22 7.60
C THR A 135 -7.75 0.91 7.55
N VAL A 136 -7.09 -0.20 7.19
CA VAL A 136 -7.70 -1.54 7.18
C VAL A 136 -8.07 -1.98 8.60
N CYS A 137 -7.20 -1.75 9.60
CA CYS A 137 -7.51 -2.02 11.01
C CYS A 137 -8.74 -1.26 11.49
N ASP A 138 -8.86 0.05 11.17
CA ASP A 138 -10.03 0.85 11.52
C ASP A 138 -11.32 0.33 10.85
N ARG A 139 -11.25 -0.10 9.58
CA ARG A 139 -12.38 -0.75 8.89
C ARG A 139 -12.83 -2.04 9.56
N LEU A 140 -11.89 -2.81 10.11
CA LEU A 140 -12.13 -4.05 10.85
C LEU A 140 -12.57 -3.81 12.31
N GLY A 141 -12.68 -2.55 12.75
CA GLY A 141 -13.01 -2.20 14.14
C GLY A 141 -11.84 -2.41 15.12
N LYS A 142 -10.65 -2.77 14.63
CA LYS A 142 -9.40 -2.89 15.41
C LYS A 142 -8.83 -1.51 15.72
N THR A 143 -9.58 -0.79 16.55
CA THR A 143 -9.41 0.64 16.78
C THR A 143 -8.03 0.95 17.38
N GLU A 144 -7.59 0.19 18.37
CA GLU A 144 -6.30 0.38 19.04
C GLU A 144 -5.13 0.14 18.08
N GLU A 145 -5.15 -0.98 17.34
CA GLU A 145 -4.13 -1.29 16.32
C GLU A 145 -4.06 -0.19 15.26
N SER A 146 -5.21 0.34 14.81
CA SER A 146 -5.23 1.43 13.81
C SER A 146 -4.51 2.68 14.32
N ILE A 147 -4.69 3.04 15.59
CA ILE A 147 -4.05 4.21 16.20
C ILE A 147 -2.54 4.01 16.26
N GLU A 148 -2.07 2.81 16.58
CA GLU A 148 -0.64 2.48 16.63
C GLU A 148 0.00 2.65 15.25
N TYR A 149 -0.58 2.04 14.22
CA TYR A 149 -0.07 2.15 12.85
C TYR A 149 -0.09 3.59 12.32
N PHE A 150 -1.17 4.34 12.54
CA PHE A 150 -1.23 5.75 12.12
C PHE A 150 -0.20 6.62 12.85
N LYS A 151 0.02 6.40 14.15
CA LYS A 151 1.04 7.16 14.90
C LYS A 151 2.45 6.83 14.43
N GLU A 152 2.72 5.56 14.14
CA GLU A 152 4.01 5.15 13.58
C GLU A 152 4.25 5.80 12.21
N ALA A 153 3.25 5.75 11.31
CA ALA A 153 3.31 6.41 10.02
C ALA A 153 3.60 7.91 10.15
N ILE A 154 2.86 8.60 11.02
CA ILE A 154 3.03 10.04 11.29
C ILE A 154 4.43 10.35 11.82
N GLU A 155 4.95 9.55 12.75
CA GLU A 155 6.27 9.79 13.32
C GLU A 155 7.36 9.66 12.27
N MET A 156 7.30 8.61 11.44
CA MET A 156 8.24 8.42 10.33
C MET A 156 8.15 9.52 9.28
N ALA A 157 6.92 9.97 8.96
CA ALA A 157 6.67 10.94 7.92
C ALA A 157 7.16 12.37 8.24
N LYS A 158 7.35 12.71 9.53
CA LYS A 158 7.83 14.04 9.96
C LYS A 158 9.20 14.39 9.39
N ASP A 159 10.04 13.39 9.17
CA ASP A 159 11.41 13.57 8.68
C ASP A 159 11.51 13.43 7.14
N LEU A 160 10.38 13.24 6.44
CA LEU A 160 10.34 12.87 5.01
C LEU A 160 9.66 13.90 4.11
N ASP A 161 9.21 15.04 4.66
CA ASP A 161 8.50 16.11 3.92
C ASP A 161 7.39 15.58 2.99
N MET A 162 6.62 14.59 3.46
CA MET A 162 5.58 13.95 2.66
C MET A 162 4.35 14.83 2.53
N GLU A 163 3.92 15.08 1.29
CA GLU A 163 2.68 15.82 0.99
C GLU A 163 1.44 15.18 1.64
N ASP A 164 1.46 13.85 1.79
CA ASP A 164 0.36 13.04 2.32
C ASP A 164 0.32 12.96 3.86
N LEU A 165 1.27 13.58 4.58
CA LEU A 165 1.30 13.57 6.05
C LEU A 165 -0.04 14.07 6.64
N GLY A 166 -0.67 15.04 5.98
CA GLY A 166 -1.98 15.56 6.40
C GLY A 166 -3.09 14.51 6.37
N THR A 167 -3.09 13.59 5.39
CA THR A 167 -4.06 12.49 5.28
C THR A 167 -3.96 11.55 6.48
N MET A 168 -2.75 11.24 6.93
CA MET A 168 -2.52 10.39 8.10
C MET A 168 -3.09 11.03 9.38
N TYR A 169 -2.94 12.35 9.52
CA TYR A 169 -3.54 13.11 10.60
C TYR A 169 -5.08 13.13 10.55
N VAL A 170 -5.68 13.24 9.36
CA VAL A 170 -7.14 13.14 9.18
C VAL A 170 -7.61 11.75 9.62
N ASN A 171 -6.95 10.70 9.13
CA ASN A 171 -7.29 9.31 9.46
C ASN A 171 -7.26 9.08 10.97
N LEU A 172 -6.18 9.48 11.64
CA LEU A 172 -6.07 9.38 13.09
C LEU A 172 -7.16 10.20 13.82
N GLY A 173 -7.46 11.40 13.34
CA GLY A 173 -8.54 12.23 13.87
C GLY A 173 -9.91 11.55 13.77
N ARG A 174 -10.21 10.92 12.64
CA ARG A 174 -11.46 10.14 12.43
C ARG A 174 -11.56 8.95 13.37
N VAL A 175 -10.47 8.23 13.62
CA VAL A 175 -10.46 7.14 14.61
C VAL A 175 -10.76 7.66 16.01
N TYR A 176 -10.13 8.76 16.43
CA TYR A 176 -10.43 9.35 17.74
C TYR A 176 -11.87 9.88 17.86
N MET A 177 -12.45 10.35 16.76
CA MET A 177 -13.86 10.74 16.71
C MET A 177 -14.78 9.53 16.91
N LYS A 178 -14.49 8.38 16.28
CA LYS A 178 -15.22 7.12 16.54
C LYS A 178 -15.13 6.68 18.00
N LYS A 179 -13.98 6.91 18.66
CA LYS A 179 -13.80 6.70 20.11
C LYS A 179 -14.51 7.74 21.00
N LYS A 180 -15.22 8.72 20.42
CA LYS A 180 -15.85 9.86 21.12
C LYS A 180 -14.86 10.74 21.89
N LEU A 181 -13.57 10.69 21.54
CA LEU A 181 -12.53 11.54 22.11
C LEU A 181 -12.41 12.82 21.26
N LEU A 182 -13.45 13.64 21.30
CA LEU A 182 -13.65 14.76 20.37
C LEU A 182 -12.55 15.83 20.44
N ASP A 183 -11.99 16.11 21.62
CA ASP A 183 -10.88 17.06 21.77
C ASP A 183 -9.61 16.56 21.09
N THR A 184 -9.31 15.27 21.26
CA THR A 184 -8.17 14.61 20.62
C THR A 184 -8.37 14.55 19.10
N ALA A 185 -9.57 14.21 18.64
CA ALA A 185 -9.92 14.22 17.22
C ALA A 185 -9.74 15.62 16.61
N ARG A 186 -10.21 16.66 17.29
CA ARG A 186 -10.10 18.06 16.87
C ARG A 186 -8.64 18.49 16.75
N LYS A 187 -7.80 18.07 17.70
CA LYS A 187 -6.35 18.33 17.65
C LYS A 187 -5.75 17.77 16.36
N TYR A 188 -5.98 16.50 16.04
CA TYR A 188 -5.36 15.86 14.87
C TYR A 188 -5.93 16.40 13.54
N CYS A 189 -7.24 16.55 13.40
CA CYS A 189 -7.81 17.16 12.19
C CYS A 189 -7.40 18.64 12.03
N GLY A 190 -7.19 19.36 13.14
CA GLY A 190 -6.62 20.71 13.11
C GLY A 190 -5.16 20.75 12.66
N HIS A 191 -4.34 19.74 13.01
CA HIS A 191 -2.99 19.60 12.49
C HIS A 191 -2.99 19.33 10.98
N ALA A 192 -3.83 18.40 10.50
CA ALA A 192 -4.00 18.14 9.08
C ALA A 192 -4.35 19.41 8.29
N TRP A 193 -5.31 20.19 8.78
CA TRP A 193 -5.72 21.44 8.14
C TRP A 193 -4.59 22.48 8.04
N LYS A 194 -3.78 22.63 9.10
CA LYS A 194 -2.62 23.54 9.09
C LYS A 194 -1.56 23.11 8.08
N LEU A 195 -1.28 21.81 8.01
CA LEU A 195 -0.35 21.26 7.02
C LEU A 195 -0.87 21.51 5.60
N ALA A 196 -2.15 21.22 5.35
CA ALA A 196 -2.79 21.40 4.04
C ALA A 196 -2.76 22.86 3.55
N ILE A 197 -2.91 23.84 4.44
CA ILE A 197 -2.75 25.26 4.10
C ILE A 197 -1.31 25.59 3.71
N THR A 198 -0.35 25.05 4.46
CA THR A 198 1.08 25.31 4.24
C THR A 198 1.53 24.72 2.91
N SER A 199 1.11 23.48 2.61
CA SER A 199 1.41 22.79 1.36
C SER A 199 0.50 23.18 0.18
N LYS A 200 -0.55 23.96 0.42
CA LYS A 200 -1.61 24.30 -0.57
C LYS A 200 -2.34 23.07 -1.13
N ASN A 201 -2.37 21.96 -0.38
CA ASN A 201 -3.11 20.76 -0.75
C ASN A 201 -4.60 20.96 -0.46
N LYS A 202 -5.42 21.08 -1.52
CA LYS A 202 -6.86 21.35 -1.41
C LYS A 202 -7.65 20.14 -0.89
N GLU A 203 -7.26 18.94 -1.30
CA GLU A 203 -7.98 17.71 -0.97
C GLU A 203 -7.89 17.43 0.53
N ILE A 204 -6.67 17.43 1.08
CA ILE A 204 -6.46 17.25 2.53
C ILE A 204 -7.15 18.36 3.33
N LYS A 205 -7.16 19.60 2.81
CA LYS A 205 -7.86 20.71 3.46
C LYS A 205 -9.36 20.43 3.56
N GLU A 206 -9.99 20.02 2.47
CA GLU A 206 -11.42 19.69 2.44
C GLU A 206 -11.74 18.52 3.39
N GLU A 207 -10.93 17.48 3.39
CA GLU A 207 -11.10 16.35 4.31
C GLU A 207 -10.99 16.74 5.79
N ALA A 208 -10.00 17.59 6.11
CA ALA A 208 -9.82 18.09 7.46
C ALA A 208 -10.98 19.00 7.91
N GLU A 209 -11.51 19.85 7.01
CA GLU A 209 -12.68 20.70 7.28
C GLU A 209 -13.94 19.87 7.51
N LEU A 210 -14.15 18.81 6.72
CA LEU A 210 -15.24 17.86 6.94
C LEU A 210 -15.13 17.18 8.31
N CYS A 211 -13.94 16.67 8.66
CA CYS A 211 -13.70 16.08 9.98
C CYS A 211 -14.02 17.08 11.11
N LEU A 212 -13.54 18.32 11.02
CA LEU A 212 -13.77 19.34 12.04
C LEU A 212 -15.25 19.73 12.17
N LYS A 213 -15.98 19.75 11.05
CA LYS A 213 -17.43 19.98 11.02
C LYS A 213 -18.21 18.84 11.69
N GLU A 214 -17.85 17.60 11.39
CA GLU A 214 -18.45 16.40 12.02
C GLU A 214 -18.26 16.43 13.54
N ILE A 215 -17.05 16.77 14.01
CA ILE A 215 -16.76 16.90 15.45
C ILE A 215 -17.64 17.99 16.09
N LYS A 216 -17.79 19.14 15.42
CA LYS A 216 -18.65 20.24 15.93
C LYS A 216 -20.11 19.83 16.06
N ASN A 217 -20.62 19.04 15.12
CA ASN A 217 -22.00 18.56 15.17
C ASN A 217 -22.22 17.44 16.21
N SER A 218 -21.13 16.81 16.65
CA SER A 218 -21.13 15.72 17.65
C SER A 218 -20.87 16.22 19.08
N SER A 219 -20.58 17.52 19.24
CA SER A 219 -20.31 18.19 20.54
C SER A 219 -21.60 18.82 21.08
#